data_AF-A0A6B0XZF6-F1
#
_entry.id   AF-A0A6B0XZF6-F1
#
_cell.length_a   1.000
_cell.length_b   1.000
_cell.length_c   1.000
_cell.angle_alpha   90.00
_cell.angle_beta   90.00
_cell.angle_gamma   90.00
#
_symmetry.space_group_name_H-M   'P 1'
#
loop_
_entity.id
_entity.type
_entity.pdbx_description
1 polymer ?
#
loop_
_entity_poly.entity_id
_entity_poly.type
_entity_poly.pdbx_seq_one_letter_code
_entity_poly.pdbx_strand_id
1 'polypeptide(L)' 'NTMILMKNRSTPDDVKGTAAFLCSDESDYMTGQLIMIDGGMIMQ' A
#
# COMPACT_ATOMS: atom_id res chain seq x y z
N ASN A 1 17.00 14.76 -4.76
CA ASN A 1 17.26 13.44 -4.16
C ASN A 1 16.05 12.98 -3.36
N THR A 2 15.13 12.26 -4.00
CA THR A 2 14.01 11.62 -3.30
C THR A 2 14.09 10.14 -3.60
N MET A 3 14.03 9.30 -2.57
CA MET A 3 14.14 7.83 -2.66
C MET A 3 12.87 7.14 -3.19
N ILE A 4 11.82 7.91 -3.52
CA ILE A 4 10.53 7.42 -4.01
C ILE A 4 10.60 7.34 -5.53
N LEU A 5 10.46 6.15 -6.12
CA LEU A 5 10.50 5.95 -7.57
C LEU A 5 9.38 6.71 -8.30
N MET A 6 8.18 6.77 -7.70
CA MET A 6 7.06 7.56 -8.21
C MET A 6 7.26 9.08 -8.12
N LYS A 7 8.32 9.56 -7.44
CA LYS A 7 8.65 10.98 -7.26
C LYS A 7 7.53 11.84 -6.66
N ASN A 8 6.55 11.21 -6.01
CA ASN A 8 5.45 11.87 -5.33
C ASN A 8 5.31 11.35 -3.90
N ARG A 9 4.85 12.18 -2.97
CA ARG A 9 4.54 11.74 -1.60
C ARG A 9 3.14 11.12 -1.58
N SER A 10 2.96 10.08 -0.79
CA SER A 10 1.62 9.51 -0.61
C SER A 10 0.71 10.48 0.13
N THR A 11 -0.57 10.28 -0.11
CA THR A 11 -1.70 10.94 0.53
C THR A 11 -2.61 9.87 1.15
N PRO A 12 -3.56 10.24 2.01
CA PRO A 12 -4.53 9.29 2.53
C PRO A 12 -5.33 8.55 1.45
N ASP A 13 -5.55 9.18 0.29
CA ASP A 13 -6.31 8.57 -0.81
C ASP A 13 -5.56 7.38 -1.45
N ASP A 14 -4.23 7.39 -1.42
CA ASP A 14 -3.40 6.33 -1.99
C ASP A 14 -3.47 5.01 -1.20
N VAL A 15 -3.83 5.05 0.09
CA VAL A 15 -3.93 3.86 0.96
C VAL A 15 -5.36 3.38 1.18
N LYS A 16 -6.35 4.24 0.89
CA LYS A 16 -7.78 3.98 1.16
C LYS A 16 -8.28 2.71 0.49
N GLY A 17 -7.90 2.47 -0.77
CA GLY A 17 -8.36 1.29 -1.53
C GLY A 17 -7.88 -0.02 -0.91
N THR A 18 -6.58 -0.12 -0.58
CA THR A 18 -6.01 -1.30 0.06
C THR A 18 -6.58 -1.51 1.47
N ALA A 19 -6.77 -0.45 2.24
CA ALA A 19 -7.41 -0.55 3.55
C ALA A 19 -8.85 -1.06 3.44
N ALA A 20 -9.64 -0.55 2.49
CA ALA A 20 -11.01 -1.00 2.25
C ALA A 20 -11.05 -2.48 1.82
N PHE A 21 -10.14 -2.91 0.95
CA PHE A 21 -10.01 -4.31 0.54
C PHE A 21 -9.64 -5.22 1.72
N LEU A 22 -8.66 -4.85 2.55
CA LEU A 22 -8.26 -5.65 3.71
C LEU A 22 -9.31 -5.69 4.82
N CYS A 23 -10.28 -4.78 4.81
CA CYS A 23 -11.42 -4.80 5.72
C CYS A 23 -12.66 -5.46 5.13
N SER A 24 -12.63 -5.90 3.87
CA SER A 24 -13.76 -6.55 3.21
C SER A 24 -13.59 -8.06 3.14
N ASP A 25 -14.70 -8.76 2.93
CA ASP A 25 -14.78 -10.22 2.72
C ASP A 25 -13.95 -10.68 1.51
N GLU A 26 -13.58 -9.77 0.59
CA GLU A 26 -12.72 -10.10 -0.55
C GLU A 26 -11.30 -10.52 -0.13
N SER A 27 -10.92 -10.23 1.11
CA SER A 27 -9.61 -10.56 1.69
C SER A 27 -9.66 -11.66 2.75
N ASP A 28 -10.77 -12.40 2.89
CA ASP A 28 -11.03 -13.32 4.02
C ASP A 28 -9.97 -14.42 4.25
N TYR A 29 -9.20 -14.78 3.22
CA TYR A 29 -8.11 -15.77 3.35
C TYR A 29 -6.72 -15.13 3.48
N MET A 30 -6.63 -13.80 3.60
CA MET A 30 -5.38 -13.06 3.68
C MET A 30 -5.06 -12.70 5.13
N THR A 31 -3.98 -13.25 5.65
CA THR A 31 -3.46 -12.89 6.98
C THR A 31 -1.93 -12.96 7.03
N GLY A 32 -1.34 -12.28 8.01
CA GLY A 32 0.11 -12.25 8.24
C GLY A 32 0.93 -11.53 7.17
N GLN A 33 0.30 -10.80 6.25
CA GLN A 33 0.99 -10.10 5.16
C GLN A 33 1.29 -8.65 5.54
N LEU A 34 2.44 -8.15 5.08
CA LEU A 34 2.76 -6.73 5.08
C LEU A 34 2.66 -6.23 3.63
N ILE A 35 1.68 -5.36 3.36
CA ILE A 35 1.49 -4.76 2.04
C ILE A 35 2.12 -3.36 2.06
N MET A 36 3.21 -3.17 1.30
CA MET A 36 3.82 -1.84 1.15
C MET A 36 3.08 -0.99 0.12
N ILE A 37 2.80 0.25 0.52
CA ILE A 37 2.28 1.32 -0.33
C ILE A 37 3.23 2.51 -0.17
N ASP A 38 4.42 2.41 -0.77
CA ASP A 38 5.54 3.34 -0.53
C ASP A 38 5.99 4.11 -1.78
N GLY A 39 5.30 3.93 -2.91
CA GLY A 39 5.68 4.55 -4.18
C GLY A 39 6.97 4.00 -4.78
N GLY A 40 7.34 2.76 -4.41
CA GLY A 40 8.51 2.04 -4.89
C GLY A 40 9.80 2.42 -4.16
N MET A 41 9.75 2.72 -2.86
CA MET A 41 10.98 3.01 -2.10
C MET A 41 11.78 1.74 -1.81
N ILE A 42 11.10 0.63 -1.55
CA ILE A 42 11.68 -0.68 -1.26
C ILE A 42 11.23 -1.69 -2.31
N MET A 43 12.16 -2.54 -2.76
CA MET A 43 11.82 -3.71 -3.57
C MET A 43 11.41 -4.85 -2.61
N GLN A 44 10.16 -5.29 -2.72
CA GLN A 44 9.55 -6.32 -1.87
C GLN A 44 9.90 -7.74 -2.33
#